data_AF-A4A0W6-F1
#
_entry.id   AF-A4A0W6-F1
#
_cell.length_a   1.000
_cell.length_b   1.000
_cell.length_c   1.000
_cell.angle_alpha   90.00
_cell.angle_beta   90.00
_cell.angle_gamma   90.00
#
_symmetry.space_group_name_H-M   'P 1'
#
loop_
_entity.id
_entity.type
_entity.pdbx_description
1 polymer ?
#
loop_
_entity_poly.entity_id
_entity_poly.type
_entity_poly.pdbx_seq_one_letter_code
_entity_poly.pdbx_strand_id
1 'polypeptide(L)'
;KSKPFWSLLSDYGVFNSIIRVPITFPPEKLRGVQLSAMCVPDLRGTQGTFSQYTTQAREDRLKTGGEVHYVQRHGDRLDCHLLGPPSSNPRDKGALKLPFQLRIIDKTSAWLTQRARVRCFEIA
;
A
#
# COMPACT_ATOMS: atom_id res chain seq x y z
N LYS A 1 19.35 26.85 10.03
CA LYS A 1 18.40 26.00 9.27
C LYS A 1 17.74 26.86 8.21
N SER A 2 17.71 26.42 6.95
CA SER A 2 16.99 27.12 5.88
C SER A 2 15.48 26.89 6.03
N LYS A 3 14.67 27.89 5.67
CA LYS A 3 13.21 27.80 5.60
C LYS A 3 12.77 27.66 4.14
N PRO A 4 11.82 26.78 3.81
CA PRO A 4 11.27 26.73 2.46
C PRO A 4 10.55 28.03 2.09
N PHE A 5 10.64 28.42 0.82
CA PHE A 5 10.08 29.67 0.33
C PHE A 5 8.56 29.77 0.53
N TRP A 6 7.82 28.67 0.32
CA TRP A 6 6.37 28.64 0.53
C TRP A 6 5.96 28.80 1.99
N SER A 7 6.75 28.26 2.92
CA SER A 7 6.52 28.45 4.35
C SER A 7 6.72 29.93 4.73
N LEU A 8 7.62 30.67 4.06
CA LEU A 8 7.73 32.12 4.22
C LEU A 8 6.47 32.84 3.74
N LEU A 9 6.00 32.55 2.52
CA LEU A 9 4.77 33.15 1.98
C LEU A 9 3.56 32.90 2.90
N SER A 10 3.46 31.69 3.43
CA SER A 10 2.41 31.31 4.38
C SER A 10 2.43 32.14 5.67
N ASP A 11 3.60 32.43 6.24
CA ASP A 11 3.72 33.27 7.44
C ASP A 11 3.20 34.71 7.19
N TYR A 12 3.44 35.24 5.99
CA TYR A 12 2.94 36.56 5.58
C TYR A 12 1.48 36.54 5.09
N GLY A 13 0.79 35.41 5.20
CA GLY A 13 -0.62 35.30 4.82
C GLY A 13 -0.88 35.20 3.31
N VAL A 14 0.16 34.97 2.50
CA VAL A 14 0.04 34.85 1.05
C VAL A 14 -0.36 33.42 0.67
N PHE A 15 -1.53 33.26 0.06
CA PHE A 15 -2.01 31.98 -0.45
C PHE A 15 -1.05 31.44 -1.52
N ASN A 16 -0.70 30.16 -1.42
CA ASN A 16 0.13 29.48 -2.41
C ASN A 16 -0.36 28.05 -2.70
N SER A 17 -0.07 27.57 -3.92
CA SER A 17 -0.44 26.23 -4.38
C SER A 17 0.79 25.48 -4.83
N ILE A 18 1.08 24.35 -4.17
CA ILE A 18 2.29 23.57 -4.33
C ILE A 18 1.95 22.20 -4.92
N ILE A 19 2.39 21.96 -6.16
CA ILE A 19 1.95 20.79 -6.94
C ILE A 19 3.08 19.77 -7.16
N ARG A 20 4.31 20.24 -7.47
CA ARG A 20 5.39 19.36 -7.97
C ARG A 20 6.51 19.09 -6.97
N VAL A 21 6.80 20.05 -6.08
CA VAL A 21 7.86 19.98 -5.06
C VAL A 21 7.35 20.64 -3.80
N PRO A 22 7.67 20.18 -2.58
CA PRO A 22 8.64 19.13 -2.30
C PRO A 22 8.05 17.72 -2.37
N ILE A 23 8.93 16.72 -2.49
CA ILE A 23 8.62 15.28 -2.40
C ILE A 23 8.48 14.92 -0.91
N THR A 24 7.36 15.28 -0.28
CA THR A 24 7.18 15.09 1.17
C THR A 24 5.88 14.37 1.51
N PHE A 25 6.00 13.47 2.48
CA PHE A 25 4.86 12.86 3.17
C PHE A 25 5.15 12.81 4.69
N PRO A 26 4.22 13.22 5.55
CA PRO A 26 2.97 13.93 5.22
C PRO A 26 3.27 15.33 4.63
N PRO A 27 2.32 15.94 3.89
CA PRO A 27 2.48 17.31 3.40
C PRO A 27 2.54 18.29 4.59
N GLU A 28 3.31 19.37 4.44
CA GLU A 28 3.40 20.42 5.46
C GLU A 28 2.08 21.20 5.53
N LYS A 29 1.71 21.65 6.74
CA LYS A 29 0.58 22.57 6.91
C LYS A 29 1.00 23.98 6.51
N LEU A 30 0.26 24.59 5.59
CA LEU A 30 0.52 25.95 5.10
C LEU A 30 -0.79 26.67 4.77
N ARG A 31 -0.76 28.00 4.65
CA ARG A 31 -1.87 28.83 4.16
C ARG A 31 -1.96 28.70 2.64
N GLY A 32 -2.58 27.63 2.19
CA GLY A 32 -2.56 27.23 0.80
C GLY A 32 -2.90 25.76 0.63
N VAL A 33 -2.54 25.20 -0.51
CA VAL A 33 -2.71 23.77 -0.81
C VAL A 33 -1.38 23.15 -1.22
N GLN A 34 -1.10 21.95 -0.72
CA GLN A 34 0.07 21.17 -1.10
C GLN A 34 -0.34 19.75 -1.45
N LEU A 35 0.04 19.31 -2.65
CA LEU A 35 -0.15 17.94 -3.08
C LEU A 35 0.91 17.05 -2.42
N SER A 36 0.47 15.97 -1.75
CA SER A 36 1.37 14.86 -1.38
C SER A 36 1.78 14.17 -2.68
N ALA A 37 2.95 14.55 -3.19
CA ALA A 37 3.40 14.18 -4.52
C ALA A 37 4.15 12.84 -4.51
N MET A 38 5.31 12.78 -5.16
CA MET A 38 6.14 11.58 -5.23
C MET A 38 6.54 11.10 -3.80
N CYS A 39 6.76 9.79 -3.65
CA CYS A 39 7.17 9.11 -2.39
C CYS A 39 6.11 9.05 -1.28
N VAL A 40 4.82 9.27 -1.57
CA VAL A 40 3.74 8.88 -0.65
C VAL A 40 3.82 7.36 -0.43
N PRO A 41 3.98 6.89 0.82
CA PRO A 41 4.07 5.47 1.09
C PRO A 41 2.76 4.77 0.73
N ASP A 42 2.88 3.49 0.35
CA ASP A 42 1.70 2.64 0.16
C ASP A 42 0.96 2.39 1.49
N LEU A 43 -0.18 1.68 1.42
CA LEU A 43 -1.01 1.37 2.59
C LEU A 43 -0.23 0.70 3.73
N ARG A 44 0.90 0.06 3.45
CA ARG A 44 1.72 -0.65 4.44
C ARG A 44 2.88 0.21 4.95
N GLY A 45 2.99 1.46 4.50
CA GLY A 45 4.07 2.36 4.88
C GLY A 45 5.34 2.17 4.05
N THR A 46 5.32 1.34 3.00
CA THR A 46 6.51 1.06 2.19
C THR A 46 6.55 1.90 0.91
N GLN A 47 7.66 1.83 0.16
CA GLN A 47 7.85 2.55 -1.10
C GLN A 47 7.50 1.66 -2.29
N GLY A 48 6.23 1.22 -2.38
CA GLY A 48 5.73 0.44 -3.51
C GLY A 48 6.13 -1.03 -3.48
N THR A 49 6.01 -1.67 -2.32
CA THR A 49 6.28 -3.12 -2.19
C THR A 49 5.22 -3.93 -2.94
N PHE A 50 5.64 -4.80 -3.86
CA PHE A 50 4.75 -5.70 -4.57
C PHE A 50 4.59 -7.06 -3.85
N SER A 51 3.49 -7.75 -4.12
CA SER A 51 3.24 -9.12 -3.68
C SER A 51 3.27 -10.07 -4.87
N GLN A 52 4.18 -11.05 -4.85
CA GLN A 52 4.29 -12.11 -5.84
C GLN A 52 3.70 -13.40 -5.28
N TYR A 53 2.75 -14.01 -5.99
CA TYR A 53 2.19 -15.31 -5.63
C TYR A 53 2.75 -16.38 -6.58
N THR A 54 3.34 -17.44 -6.04
CA THR A 54 3.96 -18.51 -6.85
C THR A 54 3.72 -19.89 -6.27
N THR A 55 3.54 -20.89 -7.13
CA THR A 55 3.49 -22.31 -6.74
C THR A 55 4.87 -22.97 -6.79
N GLN A 56 5.87 -22.30 -7.37
CA GLN A 56 7.23 -22.81 -7.45
C GLN A 56 7.97 -22.45 -6.16
N ALA A 57 8.40 -23.46 -5.41
CA ALA A 57 9.33 -23.25 -4.30
C ALA A 57 10.66 -22.75 -4.87
N ARG A 58 11.09 -21.54 -4.46
CA ARG A 58 12.41 -21.00 -4.82
C ARG A 58 13.35 -21.25 -3.66
N GLU A 59 14.58 -21.66 -3.94
CA GLU A 59 15.66 -21.57 -2.95
C GLU A 59 15.97 -20.08 -2.71
N ASP A 60 15.73 -19.64 -1.47
CA ASP A 60 15.77 -18.26 -0.99
C ASP A 60 17.17 -17.62 -1.07
N ARG A 61 17.66 -17.27 -2.26
CA ARG A 61 18.98 -16.60 -2.38
C ARG A 61 18.98 -15.17 -2.87
N LEU A 62 17.93 -14.68 -3.53
CA LEU A 62 17.89 -13.28 -4.01
C LEU A 62 16.46 -12.71 -3.90
N LYS A 63 16.19 -11.94 -2.85
CA LYS A 63 15.00 -11.09 -2.75
C LYS A 63 15.34 -9.71 -3.31
N THR A 64 14.93 -9.43 -4.54
CA THR A 64 15.18 -8.15 -5.23
C THR A 64 14.18 -7.05 -4.83
N GLY A 65 13.59 -7.14 -3.63
CA GLY A 65 12.44 -6.34 -3.19
C GLY A 65 11.10 -7.09 -3.34
N GLY A 66 10.06 -6.55 -2.71
CA GLY A 66 8.73 -7.19 -2.68
C GLY A 66 8.61 -8.35 -1.68
N GLU A 67 7.41 -8.94 -1.61
CA GLU A 67 7.11 -10.12 -0.82
C GLU A 67 6.69 -11.28 -1.72
N VAL A 68 7.22 -12.47 -1.42
CA VAL A 68 6.88 -13.71 -2.14
C VAL A 68 5.97 -14.56 -1.26
N HIS A 69 4.81 -14.91 -1.80
CA HIS A 69 3.82 -15.78 -1.19
C HIS A 69 3.77 -17.10 -1.93
N TYR A 70 4.20 -18.16 -1.27
CA TYR A 70 4.06 -19.51 -1.78
C TYR A 70 2.61 -19.98 -1.62
N VAL A 71 1.96 -20.32 -2.71
CA VAL A 71 0.55 -20.73 -2.76
C VAL A 71 0.42 -22.15 -3.26
N GLN A 72 -0.52 -22.89 -2.70
CA GLN A 72 -0.86 -24.21 -3.21
C GLN A 72 -1.97 -24.10 -4.25
N ARG A 73 -1.84 -24.90 -5.31
CA ARG A 73 -2.83 -24.99 -6.38
C ARG A 73 -3.64 -26.26 -6.21
N HIS A 74 -4.95 -26.11 -6.20
CA HIS A 74 -5.93 -27.20 -6.16
C HIS A 74 -6.69 -27.23 -7.48
N GLY A 75 -6.18 -27.95 -8.48
CA GLY A 75 -6.79 -28.00 -9.82
C GLY A 75 -6.72 -26.66 -10.55
N ASP A 76 -7.87 -26.05 -10.85
CA ASP A 76 -7.98 -24.71 -11.44
C ASP A 76 -8.04 -23.59 -10.38
N ARG A 77 -8.02 -23.92 -9.09
CA ARG A 77 -8.24 -22.99 -7.99
C ARG A 77 -6.98 -22.73 -7.17
N LEU A 78 -6.82 -21.48 -6.72
CA LEU A 78 -5.86 -21.07 -5.69
C LEU A 78 -6.56 -20.23 -4.64
N ASP A 79 -6.27 -20.50 -3.36
CA ASP A 79 -6.76 -19.72 -2.24
C ASP A 79 -5.59 -18.90 -1.66
N CYS A 80 -5.78 -17.58 -1.64
CA CYS A 80 -4.72 -16.62 -1.37
C CYS A 80 -5.16 -15.56 -0.36
N HIS A 81 -4.18 -14.85 0.19
CA HIS A 81 -4.42 -13.70 1.06
C HIS A 81 -3.58 -12.51 0.59
N LEU A 82 -4.20 -11.34 0.48
CA LEU A 82 -3.52 -10.07 0.28
C LEU A 82 -3.20 -9.45 1.64
N LEU A 83 -1.92 -9.11 1.85
CA LEU A 83 -1.48 -8.46 3.08
C LEU A 83 -1.74 -6.95 3.01
N GLY A 84 -2.39 -6.43 4.04
CA GLY A 84 -2.68 -5.02 4.25
C GLY A 84 -1.80 -4.40 5.34
N PRO A 85 -2.16 -3.19 5.80
CA PRO A 85 -1.47 -2.54 6.91
C PRO A 85 -1.53 -3.36 8.21
N PRO A 86 -0.67 -3.05 9.19
CA PRO A 86 -0.86 -3.50 10.57
C PRO A 86 -2.28 -3.21 11.05
N SER A 87 -2.85 -4.13 11.80
CA SER A 87 -4.17 -3.90 12.38
C SER A 87 -4.15 -2.68 13.32
N SER A 88 -5.21 -1.87 13.28
CA SER A 88 -5.41 -0.78 14.24
C SER A 88 -5.92 -1.27 15.59
N ASN A 89 -6.29 -2.55 15.72
CA ASN A 89 -6.79 -3.14 16.95
C ASN A 89 -5.60 -3.62 17.80
N PRO A 90 -5.39 -3.08 19.01
CA PRO A 90 -4.28 -3.49 19.88
C PRO A 90 -4.27 -4.98 20.24
N ARG A 91 -5.42 -5.66 20.13
CA ARG A 91 -5.55 -7.10 20.39
C ARG A 91 -5.11 -7.99 19.22
N ASP A 92 -4.99 -7.42 18.02
CA ASP A 92 -4.68 -8.16 16.81
C ASP A 92 -3.28 -7.76 16.31
N LYS A 93 -2.27 -8.58 16.63
CA LYS A 93 -0.84 -8.24 16.47
C LYS A 93 -0.28 -8.49 15.06
N GLY A 94 -1.13 -8.54 14.03
CA GLY A 94 -0.75 -8.90 12.66
C GLY A 94 -1.08 -7.82 11.62
N ALA A 95 -0.52 -8.01 10.42
CA ALA A 95 -1.03 -7.35 9.22
C ALA A 95 -2.44 -7.83 8.93
N LEU A 96 -3.33 -6.91 8.54
CA LEU A 96 -4.65 -7.24 8.02
C LEU A 96 -4.50 -8.15 6.79
N LYS A 97 -5.42 -9.10 6.64
CA LYS A 97 -5.41 -10.05 5.53
C LYS A 97 -6.76 -10.02 4.82
N LEU A 98 -6.72 -9.87 3.50
CA LEU A 98 -7.90 -9.97 2.65
C LEU A 98 -7.86 -11.31 1.89
N PRO A 99 -8.73 -12.26 2.22
CA PRO A 99 -8.80 -13.51 1.47
C PRO A 99 -9.36 -13.24 0.06
N PHE A 100 -8.74 -13.88 -0.93
CA PHE A 100 -9.23 -13.91 -2.30
C PHE A 100 -8.95 -15.28 -2.93
N GLN A 101 -9.76 -15.63 -3.91
CA GLN A 101 -9.64 -16.89 -4.64
C GLN A 101 -9.32 -16.58 -6.10
N LEU A 102 -8.36 -17.31 -6.67
CA LEU A 102 -8.11 -17.32 -8.11
C LEU A 102 -8.70 -18.57 -8.72
N ARG A 103 -9.31 -18.43 -9.90
CA ARG A 103 -9.72 -19.53 -10.76
C ARG A 103 -9.07 -19.36 -12.13
N ILE A 104 -8.17 -20.26 -12.48
CA ILE A 104 -7.42 -20.25 -13.72
C ILE A 104 -8.35 -20.66 -14.86
N ILE A 105 -8.37 -19.84 -15.91
CA ILE A 105 -9.14 -20.12 -17.13
C ILE A 105 -8.21 -20.80 -18.14
N ASP A 106 -7.03 -20.20 -18.37
CA ASP A 106 -6.03 -20.70 -19.32
C ASP A 106 -4.60 -20.29 -18.88
N LYS A 107 -3.63 -20.30 -19.80
CA LYS A 107 -2.22 -19.98 -19.50
C LYS A 107 -1.96 -18.50 -19.24
N THR A 108 -2.83 -17.59 -19.67
CA THR A 108 -2.64 -16.13 -19.59
C THR A 108 -3.75 -15.41 -18.83
N SER A 109 -4.84 -16.10 -18.49
CA SER A 109 -6.01 -15.50 -17.84
C SER A 109 -6.52 -16.30 -16.63
N ALA A 110 -7.00 -15.57 -15.63
CA ALA A 110 -7.61 -16.10 -14.42
C ALA A 110 -8.65 -15.12 -13.86
N TRP A 111 -9.69 -15.66 -13.23
CA TRP A 111 -10.66 -14.88 -12.46
C TRP A 111 -10.19 -14.71 -11.03
N LEU A 112 -10.21 -13.47 -10.53
CA LEU A 112 -10.04 -13.17 -9.11
C LEU A 112 -11.41 -12.92 -8.48
N THR A 113 -11.76 -13.72 -7.48
CA THR A 113 -12.97 -13.54 -6.68
C THR A 113 -12.61 -13.13 -5.26
N GLN A 114 -13.19 -12.01 -4.82
CA GLN A 114 -12.96 -11.45 -3.50
C GLN A 114 -14.31 -11.48 -2.76
N ARG A 115 -14.40 -12.24 -1.66
CA ARG A 115 -15.59 -12.25 -0.79
C ARG A 115 -15.29 -11.41 0.44
N ALA A 116 -15.40 -10.09 0.35
CA ALA A 116 -15.24 -9.23 1.51
C ALA A 116 -16.56 -9.09 2.27
N ARG A 117 -16.57 -9.44 3.55
CA ARG A 117 -17.21 -8.61 4.56
C ARG A 117 -16.11 -7.77 5.19
N VAL A 118 -15.84 -6.58 4.65
CA VAL A 118 -15.03 -5.59 5.37
C VAL A 118 -15.91 -5.06 6.50
N ARG A 119 -15.72 -5.56 7.73
CA ARG A 119 -16.22 -4.84 8.91
C ARG A 119 -15.25 -3.69 9.16
N CYS A 120 -15.50 -2.55 8.52
CA CYS A 120 -14.96 -1.29 9.01
C CYS A 120 -15.55 -1.07 10.40
N PHE A 121 -14.73 -1.21 11.43
CA PHE A 121 -15.06 -0.65 12.72
C PHE A 121 -14.82 0.85 12.61
N GLU A 122 -15.89 1.63 12.64
CA GLU A 122 -15.82 3.07 12.90
C GLU A 122 -15.06 3.25 14.22
N ILE A 123 -13.93 3.95 14.14
CA ILE A 123 -13.24 4.47 15.32
C ILE A 123 -13.99 5.76 15.65
N ALA A 124 -14.78 5.73 16.73
CA ALA A 124 -15.36 6.90 17.36
C ALA A 124 -14.26 7.73 18.05
#